data_AF-A0A695G865-F1
#
_entry.id   AF-A0A695G865-F1
#
_cell.length_a   1.000
_cell.length_b   1.000
_cell.length_c   1.000
_cell.angle_alpha   90.00
_cell.angle_beta   90.00
_cell.angle_gamma   90.00
#
_symmetry.space_group_name_H-M   'P 1'
#
loop_
_entity.id
_entity.type
_entity.pdbx_description
1 polymer ?
#
loop_
_entity_poly.entity_id
_entity_poly.type
_entity_poly.pdbx_seq_one_letter_code
_entity_poly.pdbx_strand_id
1 'polypeptide(L)'
;MEKNYEDFKEALLKGNLALVLTSVSKSGMTRTFKVFYKNKKEQYLPIPDEIAKAVSERKVGEKGIVIRGCGMDMSLALWLNIASYLKCYDEAYRNYFSYRLNSGNFNPFYPNMETFINEMTKSQSID
;
A
#
# COMPACT_ATOMS: atom_id res chain seq x y z
N MET A 1 8.67 6.89 22.88
CA MET A 1 7.25 7.21 22.61
C MET A 1 6.79 6.22 21.56
N GLU A 2 6.03 5.21 21.94
CA GLU A 2 5.40 4.30 20.97
C GLU A 2 4.35 5.11 20.22
N LYS A 3 4.56 5.36 18.92
CA LYS A 3 3.57 6.07 18.11
C LYS A 3 2.46 5.10 17.79
N ASN A 4 1.24 5.47 18.16
CA ASN A 4 0.04 4.67 17.91
C ASN A 4 -0.38 4.84 16.44
N TYR A 5 -0.26 3.78 15.65
CA TYR A 5 -0.69 3.70 14.24
C TYR A 5 -1.86 2.72 14.06
N GLU A 6 -2.70 2.55 15.08
CA GLU A 6 -3.72 1.49 15.12
C GLU A 6 -4.65 1.53 13.90
N ASP A 7 -5.10 2.71 13.47
CA ASP A 7 -5.97 2.85 12.29
C ASP A 7 -5.29 2.39 10.98
N PHE A 8 -4.01 2.72 10.80
CA PHE A 8 -3.24 2.27 9.65
C PHE A 8 -2.96 0.76 9.70
N LYS A 9 -2.60 0.24 10.88
CA LYS A 9 -2.36 -1.20 11.09
C LYS A 9 -3.62 -2.01 10.82
N GLU A 10 -4.78 -1.54 11.28
CA GLU A 10 -6.07 -2.16 11.00
C GLU A 10 -6.36 -2.19 9.50
N ALA A 11 -6.15 -1.08 8.79
CA ALA A 11 -6.33 -1.01 7.34
C ALA A 11 -5.38 -1.97 6.59
N LEU A 12 -4.11 -2.03 7.01
CA LEU A 12 -3.10 -2.95 6.47
C LEU A 12 -3.54 -4.43 6.59
N LEU A 13 -4.02 -4.81 7.77
CA LEU A 13 -4.42 -6.19 8.08
C LEU A 13 -5.70 -6.62 7.34
N LYS A 14 -6.52 -5.65 6.92
CA LYS A 14 -7.77 -5.86 6.19
C LYS A 14 -7.64 -5.80 4.67
N GLY A 15 -6.47 -5.46 4.14
CA GLY A 15 -6.28 -5.26 2.69
C GLY A 15 -6.77 -3.89 2.19
N ASN A 16 -6.92 -2.92 3.08
CA ASN A 16 -7.47 -1.60 2.73
C ASN A 16 -6.38 -0.59 2.32
N LEU A 17 -5.29 -1.04 1.69
CA LEU A 17 -4.26 -0.16 1.12
C LEU A 17 -4.46 0.04 -0.37
N ALA A 18 -4.49 1.28 -0.83
CA ALA A 18 -4.35 1.62 -2.24
C ALA A 18 -2.85 1.77 -2.59
N LEU A 19 -2.36 0.86 -3.42
CA LEU A 19 -0.98 0.82 -3.90
C LEU A 19 -0.93 1.46 -5.28
N VAL A 20 -0.44 2.69 -5.36
CA VAL A 20 -0.43 3.47 -6.61
C VAL A 20 0.98 3.53 -7.16
N LEU A 21 1.21 2.92 -8.33
CA LEU A 21 2.49 2.97 -9.02
C LEU A 21 2.74 4.38 -9.57
N THR A 22 3.87 5.00 -9.23
CA THR A 22 4.21 6.36 -9.70
C THR A 22 5.37 6.38 -10.68
N SER A 23 6.26 5.39 -10.62
CA SER A 23 7.34 5.26 -11.61
C SER A 23 7.93 3.86 -11.62
N VAL A 24 8.50 3.51 -12.76
CA VAL A 24 9.29 2.29 -12.98
C VAL A 24 10.62 2.72 -13.59
N SER A 25 11.73 2.22 -13.05
CA SER A 25 13.05 2.44 -13.64
C SER A 25 13.17 1.78 -15.02
N LYS A 26 14.11 2.24 -15.86
CA LYS A 26 14.37 1.64 -17.18
C LYS A 26 14.61 0.12 -17.15
N SER A 27 15.27 -0.38 -16.10
CA SER A 27 15.53 -1.82 -15.94
C SER A 27 14.32 -2.60 -15.42
N GLY A 28 13.21 -1.95 -15.08
CA GLY A 28 12.03 -2.57 -14.46
C GLY A 28 12.21 -2.99 -13.00
N MET A 29 13.46 -3.03 -12.49
CA MET A 29 13.79 -3.57 -11.19
C MET A 29 13.42 -2.65 -10.02
N THR A 30 13.38 -1.34 -10.24
CA THR A 30 13.00 -0.35 -9.22
C THR A 30 11.63 0.20 -9.56
N ARG A 31 10.75 0.21 -8.57
CA ARG A 31 9.42 0.80 -8.68
C ARG A 31 9.21 1.77 -7.52
N THR A 32 8.45 2.81 -7.77
CA THR A 32 8.07 3.78 -6.74
C THR A 32 6.56 3.77 -6.59
N PHE A 33 6.10 3.75 -5.35
CA PHE A 33 4.68 3.69 -5.01
C PHE A 33 4.28 4.85 -4.10
N LYS A 34 3.11 5.42 -4.35
CA LYS A 34 2.34 6.10 -3.30
C LYS A 34 1.40 5.09 -2.65
N VAL A 35 1.32 5.14 -1.33
CA VAL A 35 0.47 4.25 -0.54
C VAL A 35 -0.51 5.10 0.23
N PHE A 36 -1.79 4.78 0.05
CA PHE A 36 -2.87 5.34 0.83
C PHE A 36 -3.56 4.22 1.57
N TYR A 37 -4.19 4.53 2.70
CA TYR A 37 -5.02 3.58 3.43
C TYR A 37 -6.43 4.14 3.58
N LYS A 38 -7.42 3.27 3.50
CA LYS A 38 -8.82 3.64 3.77
C LYS A 38 -9.07 3.55 5.27
N ASN A 39 -9.35 4.68 5.91
CA ASN A 39 -9.68 4.73 7.33
C ASN A 39 -11.14 4.28 7.59
N LYS A 40 -11.55 4.24 8.85
CA LYS A 40 -12.93 3.87 9.27
C LYS A 40 -14.03 4.80 8.75
N LYS A 41 -13.67 6.00 8.28
CA LYS A 41 -14.60 6.97 7.68
C LYS A 41 -14.63 6.84 6.16
N GLU A 42 -14.11 5.75 5.61
CA GLU A 42 -14.01 5.48 4.18
C GLU A 42 -13.16 6.51 3.41
N GLN A 43 -12.31 7.26 4.11
CA GLN A 43 -11.42 8.27 3.53
C GLN A 43 -10.04 7.68 3.25
N TYR A 44 -9.47 8.01 2.09
CA TYR A 44 -8.09 7.67 1.78
C TYR A 44 -7.13 8.69 2.39
N LEU A 45 -6.27 8.21 3.29
CA LEU A 45 -5.22 8.98 3.92
C LEU A 45 -3.85 8.48 3.48
N PRO A 46 -2.83 9.34 3.38
CA PRO A 46 -1.48 8.90 3.09
C PRO A 46 -0.95 7.99 4.21
N ILE A 47 -0.13 7.01 3.85
CA ILE A 47 0.64 6.23 4.82
C ILE A 47 1.44 7.15 5.77
N PRO A 48 1.59 6.83 7.06
CA PRO A 48 2.44 7.59 7.97
C PRO A 48 3.88 7.73 7.46
N ASP A 49 4.40 8.96 7.43
CA ASP A 49 5.73 9.31 6.90
C ASP A 49 6.86 8.45 7.46
N GLU A 50 6.80 8.10 8.74
CA GLU A 50 7.81 7.27 9.39
C GLU A 50 7.84 5.87 8.80
N ILE A 51 6.68 5.26 8.59
CA ILE A 51 6.55 3.93 7.98
C ILE A 51 7.05 4.00 6.53
N ALA A 52 6.63 5.03 5.78
CA ALA A 52 7.08 5.24 4.41
C ALA A 52 8.61 5.34 4.32
N LYS A 53 9.24 6.08 5.25
CA LYS A 53 10.70 6.22 5.31
C LYS A 53 11.38 4.91 5.69
N ALA A 54 10.81 4.15 6.63
CA ALA A 54 11.41 2.92 7.10
C ALA A 54 11.38 1.78 6.07
N VAL A 55 10.34 1.73 5.23
CA VAL A 55 10.14 0.65 4.25
C VAL A 55 10.69 0.98 2.86
N SER A 56 11.15 2.22 2.64
CA SER A 56 11.71 2.66 1.37
C SER A 56 13.21 2.40 1.29
N GLU A 57 13.69 1.82 0.19
CA GLU A 57 15.12 1.59 -0.06
C GLU A 57 15.91 2.88 -0.32
N ARG A 58 15.21 3.96 -0.63
CA ARG A 58 15.80 5.28 -0.86
C ARG A 58 15.04 6.34 -0.08
N LYS A 59 15.64 7.52 0.06
CA LYS A 59 14.95 8.68 0.64
C LYS A 59 13.60 8.87 -0.04
N VAL A 60 12.53 8.86 0.75
CA VAL A 60 11.17 9.13 0.27
C VAL A 60 11.12 10.56 -0.26
N GLY A 61 10.82 10.69 -1.55
CA GLY A 61 10.57 11.96 -2.21
C GLY A 61 9.10 12.08 -2.61
N GLU A 62 8.77 13.11 -3.40
CA GLU A 62 7.39 13.35 -3.88
C GLU A 62 6.79 12.17 -4.64
N LYS A 63 7.64 11.33 -5.25
CA LYS A 63 7.24 10.13 -5.99
C LYS A 63 6.80 8.98 -5.09
N GLY A 64 7.17 8.99 -3.80
CA GLY A 64 6.76 8.00 -2.81
C GLY A 64 7.86 7.02 -2.39
N ILE A 65 7.44 5.81 -2.00
CA ILE A 65 8.26 4.72 -1.45
C ILE A 65 8.94 3.99 -2.60
N VAL A 66 10.26 3.89 -2.55
CA VAL A 66 11.07 3.17 -3.55
C VAL A 66 11.34 1.75 -3.07
N ILE A 67 11.05 0.78 -3.92
CA ILE A 67 11.37 -0.63 -3.68
C ILE A 67 12.07 -1.22 -4.90
N ARG A 68 12.95 -2.20 -4.66
CA ARG A 68 13.66 -2.95 -5.69
C ARG A 68 13.37 -4.42 -5.57
N GLY A 69 13.24 -5.08 -6.71
CA GLY A 69 13.02 -6.52 -6.72
C GLY A 69 12.99 -7.10 -8.12
N CYS A 70 12.95 -8.42 -8.15
CA CYS A 70 12.83 -9.23 -9.36
C CYS A 70 11.97 -10.45 -9.01
N GLY A 71 11.10 -10.88 -9.93
CA GLY A 71 10.33 -12.12 -9.82
C GLY A 71 9.05 -12.07 -8.97
N MET A 72 8.94 -11.21 -7.95
CA MET A 72 7.73 -11.07 -7.12
C MET A 72 6.86 -9.87 -7.57
N ASP A 73 5.55 -9.94 -7.32
CA ASP A 73 4.69 -8.77 -7.36
C ASP A 73 5.17 -7.73 -6.35
N MET A 74 5.72 -6.64 -6.88
CA MET A 74 6.33 -5.57 -6.08
C MET A 74 5.31 -4.86 -5.17
N SER A 75 4.02 -4.88 -5.53
CA SER A 75 2.96 -4.32 -4.67
C SER A 75 2.71 -5.21 -3.44
N LEU A 76 2.75 -6.53 -3.61
CA LEU A 76 2.71 -7.50 -2.52
C LEU A 76 3.96 -7.41 -1.64
N ALA A 77 5.14 -7.30 -2.24
CA ALA A 77 6.40 -7.14 -1.51
C ALA A 77 6.39 -5.88 -0.63
N LEU A 78 5.89 -4.76 -1.16
CA LEU A 78 5.73 -3.53 -0.38
C LEU A 78 4.79 -3.72 0.82
N TRP A 79 3.63 -4.33 0.60
CA TRP A 79 2.67 -4.60 1.67
C TRP A 79 3.27 -5.50 2.77
N LEU A 80 4.00 -6.56 2.40
CA LEU A 80 4.69 -7.43 3.36
C LEU A 80 5.82 -6.71 4.12
N ASN A 81 6.57 -5.82 3.46
CA ASN A 81 7.59 -5.00 4.11
C ASN A 81 6.98 -4.07 5.16
N ILE A 82 5.82 -3.46 4.85
CA ILE A 82 5.05 -2.64 5.80
C ILE A 82 4.58 -3.49 6.99
N ALA A 83 4.02 -4.67 6.75
CA ALA A 83 3.59 -5.59 7.81
C ALA A 83 4.75 -6.05 8.69
N SER A 84 5.92 -6.29 8.09
CA SER A 84 7.14 -6.65 8.81
C SER A 84 7.61 -5.50 9.71
N TYR A 85 7.62 -4.26 9.20
CA TYR A 85 7.97 -3.08 10.00
C TYR A 85 7.05 -2.89 11.20
N LEU A 86 5.74 -3.11 11.01
CA LEU A 86 4.73 -3.03 12.07
C LEU A 86 4.63 -4.29 12.94
N LYS A 87 5.54 -5.27 12.75
CA LYS A 87 5.58 -6.52 13.52
C LYS A 87 4.25 -7.29 13.51
N CYS A 88 3.56 -7.27 12.37
CA CYS A 88 2.29 -7.98 12.17
C CYS A 88 2.30 -8.84 10.91
N TYR A 89 3.48 -9.30 10.48
CA TYR A 89 3.67 -10.10 9.26
C TYR A 89 2.82 -11.38 9.26
N ASP A 90 2.90 -12.20 10.31
CA ASP A 90 2.19 -13.49 10.35
C ASP A 90 0.67 -13.31 10.28
N GLU A 91 0.15 -12.29 10.98
CA GLU A 91 -1.27 -11.94 10.96
C GLU A 91 -1.70 -11.43 9.59
N ALA A 92 -0.93 -10.51 9.00
CA ALA A 92 -1.19 -9.98 7.67
C ALA A 92 -1.20 -11.11 6.62
N TYR A 93 -0.20 -11.99 6.65
CA TYR A 93 -0.06 -13.11 5.73
C TYR A 93 -1.23 -14.10 5.85
N ARG A 94 -1.62 -14.44 7.09
CA ARG A 94 -2.80 -15.28 7.34
C ARG A 94 -4.07 -14.66 6.77
N ASN A 95 -4.31 -13.37 7.02
CA ASN A 95 -5.49 -12.67 6.51
C ASN A 95 -5.53 -12.63 4.98
N TYR A 96 -4.39 -12.34 4.34
CA TYR A 96 -4.26 -12.39 2.88
C TYR A 96 -4.55 -13.78 2.33
N PHE A 97 -4.00 -14.83 2.94
CA PHE A 97 -4.23 -16.21 2.49
C PHE A 97 -5.70 -16.59 2.62
N SER A 98 -6.34 -16.26 3.76
CA SER A 98 -7.77 -16.48 3.97
C SER A 98 -8.65 -15.71 2.97
N TYR A 99 -8.27 -14.47 2.61
CA TYR A 99 -9.01 -13.68 1.62
C TYR A 99 -8.82 -14.21 0.19
N ARG A 100 -7.58 -14.54 -0.20
CA ARG A 100 -7.24 -15.02 -1.55
C ARG A 100 -8.00 -16.29 -1.93
N LEU A 101 -8.30 -17.14 -0.95
CA LEU A 101 -9.07 -18.37 -1.17
C LEU A 101 -10.55 -18.12 -1.47
N ASN A 102 -11.07 -16.92 -1.16
CA ASN A 102 -12.50 -16.63 -1.18
C ASN A 102 -12.91 -15.43 -2.07
N SER A 103 -11.96 -14.59 -2.50
CA SER A 103 -12.26 -13.29 -3.16
C SER A 103 -11.05 -12.70 -3.90
N GLY A 104 -11.29 -11.67 -4.74
CA GLY A 104 -10.36 -11.08 -5.73
C GLY A 104 -9.09 -10.38 -5.19
N ASN A 105 -8.84 -9.12 -5.59
CA ASN A 105 -7.65 -8.38 -5.16
C ASN A 105 -7.76 -7.98 -3.69
N PHE A 106 -6.78 -8.35 -2.85
CA PHE A 106 -6.78 -8.05 -1.41
C PHE A 106 -6.53 -6.57 -1.15
N ASN A 107 -5.45 -6.03 -1.71
CA ASN A 107 -5.21 -4.58 -1.76
C ASN A 107 -5.48 -4.09 -3.20
N PRO A 108 -6.23 -3.01 -3.41
CA PRO A 108 -6.36 -2.41 -4.73
C PRO A 108 -5.01 -1.86 -5.23
N PHE A 109 -4.68 -2.19 -6.47
CA PHE A 109 -3.51 -1.69 -7.19
C PHE A 109 -3.95 -0.72 -8.29
N TYR A 110 -3.25 0.41 -8.40
CA TYR A 110 -3.48 1.40 -9.43
C TYR A 110 -2.21 1.63 -10.25
N PRO A 111 -2.28 1.60 -11.60
CA PRO A 111 -1.10 1.73 -12.45
C PRO A 111 -0.51 3.15 -12.47
N ASN A 112 -1.29 4.15 -12.06
CA ASN A 112 -0.88 5.56 -11.96
C ASN A 112 -1.85 6.36 -11.06
N MET A 113 -1.44 7.59 -10.70
CA MET A 113 -2.25 8.51 -9.89
C MET A 113 -3.55 8.93 -10.56
N GLU A 114 -3.57 9.07 -11.88
CA GLU A 114 -4.77 9.48 -12.63
C GLU A 114 -5.88 8.43 -12.49
N THR A 115 -5.54 7.15 -12.64
CA THR A 115 -6.47 6.04 -12.46
C THR A 115 -7.00 6.01 -11.04
N PHE A 116 -6.13 6.18 -10.04
CA PHE A 116 -6.54 6.28 -8.65
C PHE A 116 -7.55 7.42 -8.45
N ILE A 117 -7.24 8.63 -8.89
CA ILE A 117 -8.11 9.81 -8.76
C ILE A 117 -9.46 9.57 -9.44
N ASN A 118 -9.47 9.05 -10.67
CA ASN A 118 -10.69 8.77 -11.42
C ASN A 118 -11.60 7.75 -10.72
N GLU A 119 -11.04 6.72 -10.09
CA GLU A 119 -11.83 5.76 -9.31
C GLU A 119 -12.40 6.40 -8.02
N MET A 120 -11.65 7.30 -7.40
CA MET A 120 -12.14 8.03 -6.22
C MET A 120 -13.26 9.01 -6.56
N THR A 121 -13.22 9.66 -7.71
CA THR A 121 -14.25 10.63 -8.13
C THR A 121 -15.52 9.96 -8.66
N LYS A 122 -15.41 8.83 -9.38
CA LYS A 122 -16.57 8.02 -9.78
C LYS A 122 -17.42 7.60 -8.57
N SER A 123 -16.75 7.24 -7.48
CA SER A 123 -17.38 6.82 -6.23
C SER A 123 -18.16 7.95 -5.52
N GLN A 124 -17.91 9.21 -5.89
CA GLN A 124 -18.58 10.41 -5.38
C GLN A 124 -19.67 10.95 -6.33
N SER A 125 -19.78 10.40 -7.54
CA SER A 125 -20.68 10.89 -8.59
C SER A 125 -22.03 10.16 -8.61
N ILE A 126 -22.31 9.35 -7.59
CA ILE A 126 -23.58 8.65 -7.39
C ILE A 126 -24.24 9.29 -6.17
N ASP A 127 -24.86 10.45 -6.39
CA ASP A 127 -25.90 11.07 -5.56
C ASP A 127 -27.00 11.60 -6.50
#